data_AF-A0A256YY49-F1
#
_entry.id   AF-A0A256YY49-F1
#
_cell.length_a   1.000
_cell.length_b   1.000
_cell.length_c   1.000
_cell.angle_alpha   90.00
_cell.angle_beta   90.00
_cell.angle_gamma   90.00
#
_symmetry.space_group_name_H-M   'P 1'
#
loop_
_entity.id
_entity.type
_entity.pdbx_description
1 polymer ?
#
loop_
_entity_poly.entity_id
_entity_poly.type
_entity_poly.pdbx_seq_one_letter_code
_entity_poly.pdbx_strand_id
1 'polypeptide(L)'
;MGRRILILIPILLLMFNVVVNALINIEAPIEVCTYGNVTVNYLRGLFSEQVFRVIIRDSLNGAYSVVVTIYVWMPNREVKELGTYLGDAGVVYINATKLLTAFKEWRDYLLNKGCNLNLINIGVIILASIHTPQGVYAIIKTVPLNLAKILGGL
;
A
#
# COMPACT_ATOMS: atom_id res chain seq x y z
N MET A 1 13.27 35.49 36.20
CA MET A 1 12.08 34.99 35.46
C MET A 1 12.37 34.57 34.01
N GLY A 2 13.23 35.26 33.25
CA GLY A 2 13.47 34.97 31.82
C GLY A 2 14.10 33.60 31.47
N ARG A 3 14.96 33.03 32.33
CA ARG A 3 15.65 31.74 32.05
C ARG A 3 14.72 30.52 32.03
N ARG A 4 13.63 30.52 32.81
CA ARG A 4 12.64 29.42 32.84
C ARG A 4 11.74 29.44 31.59
N ILE A 5 11.41 30.63 31.09
CA ILE A 5 10.59 30.82 29.88
C ILE A 5 11.39 30.40 28.64
N LEU A 6 12.69 30.70 28.59
CA LEU A 6 13.59 30.32 27.49
C LEU A 6 13.77 28.79 27.33
N ILE A 7 13.58 28.01 28.40
CA ILE A 7 13.66 26.54 28.36
C ILE A 7 12.30 25.91 28.00
N LEU A 8 11.20 26.58 28.34
CA LEU A 8 9.84 26.11 28.01
C LEU A 8 9.55 26.15 26.51
N ILE A 9 10.05 27.17 25.80
CA ILE A 9 9.85 27.33 24.34
C ILE A 9 10.40 26.14 23.54
N PRO A 10 11.67 25.70 23.70
CA PRO A 10 12.19 24.57 22.94
C PRO A 10 11.49 23.25 23.32
N ILE A 11 11.09 23.06 24.58
CA ILE A 11 10.32 21.88 24.99
C ILE A 11 8.95 21.86 24.31
N LEU A 12 8.26 23.00 24.27
CA LEU A 12 6.96 23.12 23.60
C LEU A 12 7.07 22.86 22.09
N LEU A 13 8.11 23.39 21.44
CA LEU A 13 8.38 23.14 20.01
C LEU A 13 8.69 21.67 19.73
N LEU A 14 9.41 21.00 20.63
CA LEU A 14 9.75 19.58 20.49
C LEU A 14 8.51 18.71 20.68
N MET A 15 7.68 19.01 21.68
CA MET A 15 6.38 18.36 21.88
C MET A 15 5.45 18.58 20.69
N PHE A 16 5.40 19.80 20.16
CA PHE A 16 4.60 20.12 18.97
C PHE A 16 5.08 19.32 17.75
N ASN A 17 6.39 19.25 17.51
CA ASN A 17 6.97 18.42 16.44
C ASN A 17 6.63 16.94 16.59
N VAL A 18 6.71 16.40 17.82
CA VAL A 18 6.36 14.99 18.09
C VAL A 18 4.88 14.73 17.79
N VAL A 19 3.98 15.63 18.23
CA VAL A 19 2.54 15.50 17.98
C VAL A 19 2.22 15.63 16.49
N VAL A 20 2.82 16.59 15.80
CA VAL A 20 2.65 16.78 14.35
C VAL A 20 3.18 15.56 13.58
N ASN A 21 4.35 15.03 13.92
CA ASN A 21 4.86 13.81 13.31
C ASN A 21 3.97 12.59 13.61
N ALA A 22 3.47 12.47 14.84
CA ALA A 22 2.54 11.39 15.18
C ALA A 22 1.28 11.47 14.32
N LEU A 23 0.69 12.68 14.16
CA LEU A 23 -0.49 12.94 13.33
C LEU A 23 -0.26 12.67 11.84
N ILE A 24 0.89 13.08 11.29
CA ILE A 24 1.28 12.83 9.90
C ILE A 24 1.42 11.32 9.63
N ASN A 25 1.93 10.57 10.60
CA ASN A 25 2.16 9.14 10.50
C ASN A 25 0.96 8.28 10.95
N ILE A 26 -0.20 8.87 11.25
CA ILE A 26 -1.43 8.08 11.47
C ILE A 26 -1.84 7.48 10.13
N GLU A 27 -1.60 6.18 9.99
CA GLU A 27 -2.08 5.35 8.89
C GLU A 27 -3.39 4.68 9.29
N ALA A 28 -4.48 4.99 8.58
CA ALA A 28 -5.76 4.30 8.72
C ALA A 28 -5.93 3.27 7.58
N PRO A 29 -6.28 2.01 7.87
CA PRO A 29 -6.55 1.03 6.82
C PRO A 29 -7.84 1.39 6.08
N ILE A 30 -7.72 1.60 4.76
CA ILE A 30 -8.86 1.70 3.84
C ILE A 30 -9.38 0.29 3.54
N GLU A 31 -8.48 -0.65 3.26
CA GLU A 31 -8.83 -2.03 2.91
C GLU A 31 -7.72 -2.99 3.36
N VAL A 32 -8.13 -4.12 3.96
CA VAL A 32 -7.22 -5.21 4.35
C VAL A 32 -7.70 -6.49 3.68
N CYS A 33 -6.88 -7.03 2.80
CA CYS A 33 -7.19 -8.19 1.98
C CYS A 33 -6.19 -9.30 2.28
N THR A 34 -6.64 -10.41 2.86
CA THR A 34 -5.76 -11.57 3.12
C THR A 34 -6.12 -12.74 2.20
N TYR A 35 -5.14 -13.20 1.43
CA TYR A 35 -5.26 -14.28 0.46
C TYR A 35 -4.14 -15.30 0.70
N GLY A 36 -4.43 -16.31 1.54
CA GLY A 36 -3.45 -17.29 1.98
C GLY A 36 -2.29 -16.61 2.71
N ASN A 37 -1.08 -16.75 2.15
CA ASN A 37 0.15 -16.24 2.77
C ASN A 37 0.46 -14.77 2.39
N VAL A 38 -0.43 -14.10 1.66
CA VAL A 38 -0.27 -12.68 1.29
C VAL A 38 -1.38 -11.85 1.92
N THR A 39 -1.00 -10.84 2.68
CA THR A 39 -1.89 -9.80 3.20
C THR A 39 -1.55 -8.49 2.54
N VAL A 40 -2.54 -7.86 1.93
CA VAL A 40 -2.44 -6.54 1.34
C VAL A 40 -3.17 -5.56 2.23
N ASN A 41 -2.47 -4.54 2.70
CA ASN A 41 -3.04 -3.43 3.43
C ASN A 41 -2.98 -2.20 2.54
N TYR A 42 -4.15 -1.63 2.26
CA TYR A 42 -4.25 -0.31 1.69
C TYR A 42 -4.43 0.71 2.79
N LEU A 43 -3.46 1.60 2.92
CA LEU A 43 -3.37 2.53 4.04
C LEU A 43 -3.49 3.96 3.52
N ARG A 44 -4.28 4.78 4.22
CA ARG A 44 -4.32 6.23 4.05
C ARG A 44 -3.56 6.86 5.19
N GLY A 45 -2.54 7.65 4.90
CA GLY A 45 -2.04 8.57 5.91
C GLY A 45 -2.95 9.78 6.02
N LEU A 46 -3.08 10.34 7.22
CA LEU A 46 -3.91 11.54 7.46
C LEU A 46 -3.42 12.74 6.62
N PHE A 47 -2.11 12.83 6.38
CA PHE A 47 -1.44 13.88 5.60
C PHE A 47 -0.41 13.34 4.60
N SER A 48 -0.39 12.03 4.34
CA SER A 48 0.56 11.40 3.39
C SER A 48 -0.15 10.72 2.23
N GLU A 49 0.60 10.43 1.15
CA GLU A 49 0.08 9.67 0.01
C GLU A 49 -0.45 8.30 0.45
N GLN A 50 -1.43 7.78 -0.27
CA GLN A 50 -1.93 6.42 -0.04
C GLN A 50 -0.79 5.42 -0.26
N VAL A 51 -0.61 4.50 0.69
CA VAL A 51 0.43 3.47 0.66
C VAL A 51 -0.22 2.11 0.46
N PHE A 52 0.29 1.37 -0.52
CA PHE A 52 -0.07 -0.03 -0.73
C PHE A 52 1.01 -0.88 -0.04
N ARG A 53 0.66 -1.58 1.04
CA ARG A 53 1.59 -2.43 1.78
C ARG A 53 1.27 -3.89 1.51
N VAL A 54 2.26 -4.64 1.05
CA VAL A 54 2.15 -6.08 0.85
C VAL A 54 2.95 -6.78 1.93
N ILE A 55 2.29 -7.66 2.67
CA ILE A 55 2.87 -8.45 3.75
C ILE A 55 2.80 -9.92 3.32
N ILE A 56 3.95 -10.58 3.28
CA ILE A 56 4.08 -11.97 2.88
C ILE A 56 4.40 -12.78 4.14
N ARG A 57 3.40 -13.50 4.62
CA ARG A 57 3.42 -14.25 5.89
C ARG A 57 4.13 -15.60 5.83
N ASP A 58 4.71 -15.96 4.67
CA ASP A 58 5.33 -17.28 4.43
C ASP A 58 6.79 -17.37 4.89
N SER A 59 7.42 -16.23 5.12
CA SER A 59 8.82 -16.18 5.48
C SER A 59 8.91 -16.33 7.00
N LEU A 60 9.21 -17.53 7.50
CA LEU A 60 9.83 -17.83 8.82
C LEU A 60 10.12 -16.59 9.69
N ASN A 61 9.09 -16.05 10.37
CA ASN A 61 9.18 -14.85 11.23
C ASN A 61 9.78 -13.58 10.59
N GLY A 62 9.49 -13.29 9.32
CA GLY A 62 9.93 -12.06 8.66
C GLY A 62 11.45 -11.92 8.58
N ALA A 63 12.17 -13.00 8.30
CA ALA A 63 13.63 -12.97 8.22
C ALA A 63 14.20 -12.78 6.80
N TYR A 64 13.35 -12.83 5.76
CA TYR A 64 13.81 -12.90 4.39
C TYR A 64 13.45 -11.67 3.57
N SER A 65 14.40 -11.26 2.72
CA SER A 65 14.19 -10.23 1.71
C SER A 65 13.24 -10.75 0.64
N VAL A 66 12.34 -9.89 0.19
CA VAL A 66 11.33 -10.23 -0.79
C VAL A 66 11.29 -9.18 -1.88
N VAL A 67 11.28 -9.62 -3.14
CA VAL A 67 11.05 -8.76 -4.29
C VAL A 67 9.63 -8.96 -4.75
N VAL A 68 8.81 -7.91 -4.73
CA VAL A 68 7.42 -7.95 -5.20
C VAL A 68 7.28 -7.15 -6.48
N THR A 69 6.81 -7.79 -7.53
CA THR A 69 6.35 -7.15 -8.76
C THR A 69 4.83 -7.16 -8.80
N ILE A 70 4.24 -6.02 -9.10
CA ILE A 70 2.79 -5.83 -9.14
C ILE A 70 2.34 -5.65 -10.58
N TYR A 71 1.28 -6.34 -10.94
CA TYR A 71 0.60 -6.18 -12.21
C TYR A 71 -0.88 -5.92 -12.01
N VAL A 72 -1.50 -5.29 -12.99
CA VAL A 72 -2.95 -5.12 -13.05
C VAL A 72 -3.44 -5.44 -14.46
N TRP A 73 -4.59 -6.11 -14.54
CA TRP A 73 -5.28 -6.26 -15.81
C TRP A 73 -5.95 -4.94 -16.16
N MET A 74 -5.69 -4.39 -17.34
CA MET A 74 -6.21 -3.10 -17.79
C MET A 74 -7.47 -3.25 -18.65
N PRO A 75 -8.33 -2.22 -18.75
CA PRO A 75 -9.55 -2.28 -19.57
C PRO A 75 -9.27 -2.57 -21.06
N ASN A 76 -8.09 -2.20 -21.54
CA ASN A 76 -7.61 -2.43 -22.91
C ASN A 76 -7.16 -3.88 -23.17
N ARG A 77 -7.35 -4.81 -22.21
CA ARG A 77 -6.97 -6.24 -22.25
C ARG A 77 -5.48 -6.52 -22.07
N GLU A 78 -4.67 -5.51 -21.75
CA GLU A 78 -3.26 -5.71 -21.45
C GLU A 78 -3.04 -5.95 -19.95
N VAL A 79 -1.98 -6.70 -19.62
CA VAL A 79 -1.49 -6.81 -18.26
C VAL A 79 -0.36 -5.81 -18.11
N LYS A 80 -0.55 -4.80 -17.25
CA LYS A 80 0.40 -3.70 -17.05
C LYS A 80 1.20 -3.92 -15.78
N GLU A 81 2.53 -3.91 -15.89
CA GLU A 81 3.40 -3.85 -14.71
C GLU A 81 3.30 -2.46 -14.06
N LEU A 82 2.98 -2.44 -12.77
CA LEU A 82 2.95 -1.22 -11.97
C LEU A 82 4.33 -0.95 -11.36
N GLY A 83 5.09 -2.00 -11.05
CA GLY A 83 6.50 -1.88 -10.72
C GLY A 83 7.00 -3.03 -9.87
N THR A 84 8.30 -3.00 -9.63
CA THR A 84 9.03 -3.97 -8.82
C THR A 84 9.62 -3.28 -7.60
N TYR A 85 9.43 -3.88 -6.43
CA TYR A 85 9.73 -3.30 -5.14
C TYR A 85 10.46 -4.31 -4.27
N LEU A 86 11.53 -3.86 -3.63
CA LEU A 86 12.24 -4.64 -2.62
C LEU A 86 11.61 -4.38 -1.26
N GLY A 87 11.31 -5.44 -0.53
CA GLY A 87 10.93 -5.38 0.86
C GLY A 87 11.88 -6.18 1.73
N ASP A 88 11.87 -5.80 2.99
CA ASP A 88 12.62 -6.47 4.05
C ASP A 88 11.64 -7.11 5.03
N ALA A 89 12.08 -8.19 5.66
CA ALA A 89 11.29 -8.92 6.64
C ALA A 89 9.88 -9.35 6.16
N GLY A 90 9.74 -9.67 4.87
CA GLY A 90 8.43 -10.03 4.27
C GLY A 90 7.45 -8.86 4.14
N VAL A 91 7.87 -7.60 4.37
CA VAL A 91 7.03 -6.41 4.23
C VAL A 91 7.54 -5.54 3.08
N VAL A 92 6.65 -5.22 2.15
CA VAL A 92 6.95 -4.36 1.00
C VAL A 92 6.05 -3.14 1.02
N TYR A 93 6.66 -1.96 0.92
CA TYR A 93 5.98 -0.68 0.80
C TYR A 93 5.95 -0.25 -0.66
N ILE A 94 4.76 -0.03 -1.19
CA ILE A 94 4.55 0.34 -2.58
C ILE A 94 3.85 1.69 -2.64
N ASN A 95 4.42 2.61 -3.42
CA ASN A 95 3.75 3.86 -3.75
C ASN A 95 2.51 3.56 -4.61
N ALA A 96 1.33 3.98 -4.13
CA ALA A 96 0.06 3.64 -4.76
C ALA A 96 -0.25 4.48 -6.02
N THR A 97 0.56 5.48 -6.39
CA THR A 97 0.28 6.41 -7.50
C THR A 97 -0.01 5.67 -8.80
N LYS A 98 0.81 4.69 -9.17
CA LYS A 98 0.61 3.92 -10.41
C LYS A 98 -0.63 3.02 -10.34
N LEU A 99 -0.93 2.46 -9.17
CA LEU A 99 -2.14 1.69 -8.93
C LEU A 99 -3.39 2.57 -9.06
N LEU A 100 -3.36 3.75 -8.45
CA LEU A 100 -4.44 4.75 -8.52
C LEU A 100 -4.69 5.21 -9.96
N THR A 101 -3.63 5.43 -10.74
CA THR A 101 -3.77 5.76 -12.17
C THR A 101 -4.49 4.64 -12.91
N ALA A 102 -4.06 3.38 -12.72
CA ALA A 102 -4.74 2.24 -13.34
C ALA A 102 -6.21 2.12 -12.89
N PHE A 103 -6.51 2.41 -11.62
CA PHE A 103 -7.87 2.37 -11.07
C PHE A 103 -8.73 3.51 -11.63
N LYS A 104 -8.17 4.70 -11.87
CA LYS A 104 -8.87 5.79 -12.56
C LYS A 104 -9.22 5.41 -14.00
N GLU A 105 -8.29 4.76 -14.73
CA GLU A 105 -8.57 4.25 -16.08
C GLU A 105 -9.73 3.22 -16.07
N TRP A 106 -9.74 2.31 -15.09
CA TRP A 106 -10.85 1.38 -14.88
C TRP A 106 -12.17 2.08 -14.56
N ARG A 107 -12.15 3.07 -13.66
CA ARG A 107 -13.33 3.86 -13.31
C ARG A 107 -13.95 4.49 -14.55
N ASP A 108 -13.14 5.18 -15.34
CA ASP A 108 -13.61 5.92 -16.51
C ASP A 108 -14.18 4.95 -17.56
N TYR A 109 -13.53 3.80 -17.77
CA TYR A 109 -14.05 2.73 -18.63
C TYR A 109 -15.40 2.19 -18.15
N LEU A 110 -15.54 1.88 -16.86
CA LEU A 110 -16.74 1.28 -16.27
C LEU A 110 -17.92 2.25 -16.21
N LEU A 111 -17.67 3.53 -15.90
CA LEU A 111 -18.69 4.58 -15.94
C LEU A 111 -19.24 4.75 -17.36
N ASN A 112 -18.37 4.73 -18.38
CA ASN A 112 -18.79 4.78 -19.78
C ASN A 112 -19.63 3.57 -20.22
N LYS A 113 -19.59 2.47 -19.45
CA LYS A 113 -20.42 1.28 -19.65
C LYS A 113 -21.67 1.25 -18.76
N GLY A 114 -21.92 2.30 -17.98
CA GLY A 114 -23.06 2.36 -17.06
C GLY A 114 -22.96 1.40 -15.87
N CYS A 115 -21.75 0.95 -15.52
CA CYS A 115 -21.54 0.01 -14.44
C CYS A 115 -21.52 0.70 -13.06
N ASN A 116 -22.03 0.02 -12.03
CA ASN A 116 -21.90 0.46 -10.64
C ASN A 116 -20.53 0.06 -10.07
N LEU A 117 -19.68 1.03 -9.81
CA LEU A 117 -18.30 0.83 -9.34
C LEU A 117 -18.21 0.16 -7.97
N ASN A 118 -19.24 0.29 -7.12
CA ASN A 118 -19.24 -0.33 -5.79
C ASN A 118 -19.30 -1.87 -5.84
N LEU A 119 -19.76 -2.42 -6.97
CA LEU A 119 -19.95 -3.86 -7.18
C LEU A 119 -18.77 -4.51 -7.91
N ILE A 120 -17.72 -3.75 -8.23
CA ILE A 120 -16.62 -4.21 -9.06
C ILE A 120 -15.33 -4.21 -8.26
N ASN A 121 -14.69 -5.38 -8.21
CA ASN A 121 -13.35 -5.53 -7.69
C ASN A 121 -12.38 -5.78 -8.84
N ILE A 122 -11.31 -5.00 -8.89
CA ILE A 122 -10.25 -5.16 -9.89
C ILE A 122 -9.15 -6.04 -9.29
N GLY A 123 -8.77 -7.10 -10.03
CA GLY A 123 -7.71 -8.01 -9.63
C GLY A 123 -6.33 -7.38 -9.82
N VAL A 124 -5.58 -7.24 -8.72
CA VAL A 124 -4.16 -6.91 -8.73
C VAL A 124 -3.36 -8.19 -8.56
N ILE A 125 -2.43 -8.44 -9.47
CA ILE A 125 -1.56 -9.62 -9.45
C ILE A 125 -0.27 -9.25 -8.73
N ILE A 126 0.07 -10.03 -7.71
CA ILE A 126 1.27 -9.90 -6.90
C ILE A 126 2.14 -11.11 -7.20
N LEU A 127 3.28 -10.86 -7.85
CA LEU A 127 4.36 -11.82 -8.03
C LEU A 127 5.43 -11.49 -7.00
N ALA A 128 5.75 -12.41 -6.10
CA ALA A 128 6.81 -12.20 -5.13
C ALA A 128 7.88 -13.29 -5.23
N SER A 129 9.15 -12.87 -5.20
CA SER A 129 10.31 -13.73 -5.12
C SER A 129 10.91 -13.61 -3.73
N ILE A 130 10.95 -14.71 -2.99
CA ILE A 130 11.40 -14.76 -1.61
C ILE A 130 12.78 -15.39 -1.59
N HIS A 131 13.76 -14.65 -1.06
CA HIS A 131 15.17 -15.06 -1.06
C HIS A 131 15.52 -15.67 0.29
N THR A 132 15.75 -16.99 0.32
CA THR A 132 16.18 -17.70 1.53
C THR A 132 17.61 -18.22 1.38
N PRO A 133 18.25 -18.65 2.49
CA PRO A 133 19.53 -19.33 2.43
C PRO A 133 19.51 -20.61 1.56
N GLN A 134 18.35 -21.24 1.38
CA GLN A 134 18.19 -22.47 0.59
C GLN A 134 17.92 -22.22 -0.89
N GLY A 135 17.63 -20.98 -1.29
CA GLY A 135 17.34 -20.63 -2.68
C GLY A 135 16.27 -19.54 -2.80
N VAL A 136 15.76 -19.36 -4.03
CA VAL A 136 14.68 -18.42 -4.33
C VAL A 136 13.44 -19.20 -4.69
N TYR A 137 12.30 -18.86 -4.07
CA TYR A 137 11.00 -19.38 -4.47
C TYR A 137 10.04 -18.24 -4.79
N ALA A 138 9.10 -18.51 -5.70
CA ALA A 138 8.16 -17.51 -6.18
C ALA A 138 6.73 -17.85 -5.72
N ILE A 139 5.98 -16.81 -5.35
CA ILE A 139 4.55 -16.89 -5.11
C ILE A 139 3.81 -15.96 -6.06
N ILE A 140 2.66 -16.41 -6.56
CA ILE A 140 1.74 -15.61 -7.37
C ILE A 140 0.40 -15.60 -6.67
N LYS A 141 -0.13 -14.41 -6.41
CA LYS A 141 -1.47 -14.21 -5.84
C LYS A 141 -2.19 -13.10 -6.57
N THR A 142 -3.49 -13.27 -6.76
CA THR A 142 -4.36 -12.22 -7.26
C THR A 142 -5.21 -11.72 -6.10
N VAL A 143 -5.20 -10.42 -5.89
CA VAL A 143 -5.92 -9.73 -4.81
C VAL A 143 -6.98 -8.84 -5.46
N PRO A 144 -8.27 -9.18 -5.36
CA PRO A 144 -9.34 -8.31 -5.79
C PRO A 144 -9.44 -7.12 -4.83
N LEU A 145 -9.37 -5.91 -5.37
CA LEU A 145 -9.53 -4.66 -4.60
C LEU A 145 -10.77 -3.92 -5.06
N ASN A 146 -11.52 -3.37 -4.12
CA ASN A 146 -12.75 -2.67 -4.47
C ASN A 146 -12.45 -1.28 -5.03
N LEU A 147 -12.85 -1.05 -6.29
CA LEU A 147 -12.50 0.16 -7.02
C LEU A 147 -13.01 1.43 -6.31
N ALA A 148 -14.26 1.40 -5.83
CA ALA A 148 -14.88 2.54 -5.17
C ALA A 148 -14.25 2.84 -3.80
N LYS A 149 -13.85 1.82 -3.02
CA LYS A 149 -13.15 2.03 -1.74
C LYS A 149 -11.76 2.62 -1.94
N ILE A 150 -10.99 2.06 -2.87
CA ILE A 150 -9.62 2.51 -3.16
C ILE A 150 -9.62 3.96 -3.67
N LEU A 151 -10.50 4.30 -4.62
CA LEU A 151 -10.60 5.66 -5.16
C LEU A 151 -11.34 6.63 -4.23
N GLY A 152 -12.31 6.14 -3.44
CA GLY A 152 -13.07 6.93 -2.46
C GLY A 152 -12.27 7.28 -1.21
N GLY A 153 -11.10 6.65 -1.02
CA GLY A 153 -10.10 7.06 -0.04
C GLY A 153 -9.38 8.36 -0.40
N LEU A 154 -9.75 9.06 -1.48
CA LEU A 154 -9.36 10.44 -1.76
C LEU A 154 -9.95 11.43 -0.73
#